data_AF-A0A8C2EAM4-F1
#
_entry.id   AF-A0A8C2EAM4-F1
#
_cell.length_a   1.000
_cell.length_b   1.000
_cell.length_c   1.000
_cell.angle_alpha   90.00
_cell.angle_beta   90.00
_cell.angle_gamma   90.00
#
_symmetry.space_group_name_H-M   'P 1'
#
loop_
_entity.id
_entity.type
_entity.pdbx_description
1 polymer ?
#
loop_
_entity_poly.entity_id
_entity_poly.type
_entity_poly.pdbx_seq_one_letter_code
_entity_poly.pdbx_strand_id
1 'polypeptide(L)'
;MSHFYVSHAYQGCYLFEDNHSKNKLKILNNSFLFIYKSIFYLLHGLFCMNSFFLSVCLDVSAQEQPELFLKKLQQCCFLFDFLDTLSDLKMKEYKRSTLNELVDYVTLSRGYLTEQTYPEVVKMVSCNIFRTLPPSDSNEFDPEEDEPTLEASWPHLQLIYEFFIRFLESQEFQPSVAKKYIDQKFVLQLLELFDSEDPRERDCLKTVLHRIYGKFLGLRAFIRKQINNIFLCGVAELLEILGSIINGFALPLKAEHKQFLVKVLLPLHTVRSLSLFHAQLAYCIVQFLEKDPTLTEPVSVPCLLKFWPKTCSQKEVMFLGELEEILDVIEPTQFVKIQELLFKQIARCVSSPHFQVAERALYYWNNEYIMSLIEENSSVILPIMFASLYRISKEHWNPAISALIYNVLKAFMEMNSALFDELAANYKSDRQKERKKDKERDDLWRKLEELELRRGIQNSDGIIPT
;
A
#
# COMPACT_ATOMS: atom_id res chain seq x y z
N MET A 1 -51.37 21.85 -12.78
CA MET A 1 -51.65 21.38 -14.16
C MET A 1 -50.54 21.93 -15.05
N SER A 2 -49.75 21.22 -15.84
CA SER A 2 -49.67 19.81 -16.27
C SER A 2 -48.38 19.77 -17.12
N HIS A 3 -47.37 19.00 -16.71
CA HIS A 3 -46.87 17.79 -17.39
C HIS A 3 -46.67 17.86 -18.93
N PHE A 4 -45.41 17.55 -19.30
CA PHE A 4 -44.98 16.54 -20.29
C PHE A 4 -44.71 16.92 -21.76
N TYR A 5 -43.46 16.58 -22.16
CA TYR A 5 -43.02 15.95 -23.43
C TYR A 5 -43.11 16.80 -24.72
N VAL A 6 -42.14 16.84 -25.64
CA VAL A 6 -41.51 15.77 -26.44
C VAL A 6 -40.22 16.40 -27.06
N SER A 7 -39.00 15.94 -26.76
CA SER A 7 -38.20 14.89 -27.41
C SER A 7 -38.02 14.97 -28.94
N HIS A 8 -36.75 15.12 -29.35
CA HIS A 8 -36.09 14.62 -30.57
C HIS A 8 -36.50 15.05 -31.99
N ALA A 9 -35.52 15.63 -32.70
CA ALA A 9 -35.07 15.28 -34.07
C ALA A 9 -34.07 16.36 -34.54
N TYR A 10 -32.95 16.15 -35.24
CA TYR A 10 -32.19 14.99 -35.69
C TYR A 10 -30.87 15.54 -36.32
N GLN A 11 -29.75 14.83 -36.12
CA GLN A 11 -28.59 14.62 -37.02
C GLN A 11 -27.72 15.76 -37.62
N GLY A 12 -26.39 15.59 -37.44
CA GLY A 12 -25.36 15.72 -38.49
C GLY A 12 -24.52 17.00 -38.47
N CYS A 13 -23.35 17.03 -37.81
CA CYS A 13 -22.01 16.62 -38.32
C CYS A 13 -21.17 17.77 -38.94
N TYR A 14 -19.98 17.98 -38.32
CA TYR A 14 -18.73 18.54 -38.85
C TYR A 14 -18.55 20.05 -39.05
N LEU A 15 -17.84 20.71 -38.11
CA LEU A 15 -16.44 21.19 -38.23
C LEU A 15 -16.20 22.45 -37.37
N PHE A 16 -15.08 22.42 -36.64
CA PHE A 16 -14.36 23.56 -36.04
C PHE A 16 -15.19 24.61 -35.30
N GLU A 17 -15.24 24.54 -33.96
CA GLU A 17 -15.53 25.74 -33.17
C GLU A 17 -14.83 25.73 -31.81
N ASP A 18 -14.21 26.87 -31.53
CA ASP A 18 -13.12 27.14 -30.59
C ASP A 18 -13.31 26.73 -29.13
N ASN A 19 -12.24 26.14 -28.57
CA ASN A 19 -12.05 25.86 -27.15
C ASN A 19 -12.00 27.13 -26.26
N HIS A 20 -12.00 28.32 -26.84
CA HIS A 20 -11.89 29.58 -26.10
C HIS A 20 -13.23 30.07 -25.51
N SER A 21 -14.37 29.63 -26.06
CA SER A 21 -15.71 30.08 -25.66
C SER A 21 -16.29 29.28 -24.49
N LYS A 22 -15.89 28.01 -24.33
CA LYS A 22 -16.29 27.18 -23.18
C LYS A 22 -15.64 27.62 -21.87
N ASN A 23 -14.40 28.12 -21.92
CA ASN A 23 -13.72 28.65 -20.73
C ASN A 23 -14.32 29.98 -20.26
N LYS A 24 -14.75 30.87 -21.16
CA LYS A 24 -15.43 32.11 -20.77
C LYS A 24 -16.81 31.85 -20.15
N LEU A 25 -17.58 30.88 -20.64
CA LEU A 25 -18.88 30.53 -20.02
C LEU A 25 -18.72 29.87 -18.64
N LYS A 26 -17.67 29.07 -18.43
CA LYS A 26 -17.34 28.46 -17.13
C LYS A 26 -16.85 29.50 -16.11
N ILE A 27 -16.06 30.48 -16.57
CA ILE A 27 -15.59 31.59 -15.73
C ILE A 27 -16.76 32.53 -15.38
N LEU A 28 -17.63 32.88 -16.33
CA LEU A 28 -18.82 33.71 -16.06
C LEU A 28 -19.82 33.03 -15.12
N ASN A 29 -20.05 31.71 -15.24
CA ASN A 29 -20.88 30.97 -14.28
C ASN A 29 -20.22 30.89 -12.89
N ASN A 30 -18.90 30.73 -12.81
CA ASN A 30 -18.18 30.77 -11.54
C ASN A 30 -18.21 32.16 -10.91
N SER A 31 -18.08 33.24 -11.70
CA SER A 31 -18.18 34.62 -11.21
C SER A 31 -19.60 34.96 -10.74
N PHE A 32 -20.65 34.50 -11.43
CA PHE A 32 -22.03 34.67 -10.96
C PHE A 32 -22.33 33.85 -9.70
N LEU A 33 -21.80 32.63 -9.59
CA LEU A 33 -21.90 31.80 -8.38
C LEU A 33 -21.11 32.42 -7.22
N PHE A 34 -19.97 33.08 -7.50
CA PHE A 34 -19.17 33.79 -6.51
C PHE A 34 -19.89 35.05 -6.02
N ILE A 35 -20.52 35.83 -6.90
CA ILE A 35 -21.28 37.03 -6.52
C ILE A 35 -22.54 36.65 -5.74
N TYR A 36 -23.26 35.60 -6.14
CA TYR A 36 -24.41 35.10 -5.36
C TYR A 36 -23.98 34.51 -4.01
N LYS A 37 -22.85 33.80 -3.95
CA LYS A 37 -22.23 33.39 -2.69
C LYS A 37 -21.86 34.60 -1.85
N SER A 38 -21.17 35.61 -2.39
CA SER A 38 -20.73 36.80 -1.65
C SER A 38 -21.89 37.64 -1.12
N ILE A 39 -22.99 37.79 -1.88
CA ILE A 39 -24.20 38.49 -1.42
C ILE A 39 -24.95 37.65 -0.36
N PHE A 40 -24.98 36.31 -0.51
CA PHE A 40 -25.46 35.40 0.53
C PHE A 40 -24.57 35.46 1.78
N TYR A 41 -23.24 35.57 1.65
CA TYR A 41 -22.28 35.69 2.74
C TYR A 41 -22.38 37.04 3.47
N LEU A 42 -22.71 38.13 2.78
CA LEU A 42 -22.96 39.43 3.40
C LEU A 42 -24.29 39.46 4.17
N LEU A 43 -25.37 38.92 3.59
CA LEU A 43 -26.68 38.85 4.25
C LEU A 43 -26.72 37.82 5.39
N HIS A 44 -26.05 36.67 5.22
CA HIS A 44 -25.96 35.64 6.24
C HIS A 44 -24.89 35.98 7.29
N GLY A 45 -23.81 36.67 6.93
CA GLY A 45 -22.79 37.17 7.87
C GLY A 45 -23.34 38.22 8.84
N LEU A 46 -24.22 39.11 8.36
CA LEU A 46 -24.97 40.04 9.22
C LEU A 46 -25.97 39.34 10.14
N PHE A 47 -26.56 38.22 9.71
CA PHE A 47 -27.45 37.41 10.56
C PHE A 47 -26.68 36.52 11.55
N CYS A 48 -25.48 36.06 11.17
CA CYS A 48 -24.64 35.19 11.98
C CYS A 48 -23.94 35.96 13.10
N MET A 49 -23.54 37.23 12.88
CA MET A 49 -22.95 38.11 13.90
C MET A 49 -23.78 38.25 15.18
N ASN A 50 -25.12 38.17 15.10
CA ASN A 50 -26.01 38.20 16.27
C ASN A 50 -26.23 36.82 16.94
N SER A 51 -25.68 35.74 16.40
CA SER A 51 -25.88 34.35 16.85
C SER A 51 -24.61 33.66 17.35
N PHE A 52 -23.47 34.37 17.40
CA PHE A 52 -22.16 33.83 17.79
C PHE A 52 -21.91 33.72 19.31
N PHE A 53 -22.88 34.07 20.16
CA PHE A 53 -22.79 33.83 21.61
C PHE A 53 -23.78 32.74 22.02
N LEU A 54 -23.54 31.50 21.59
CA LEU A 54 -24.22 30.35 22.18
C LEU A 54 -23.45 29.91 23.44
N SER A 55 -24.17 29.70 24.55
CA SER A 55 -23.60 29.16 25.79
C SER A 55 -22.89 27.84 25.58
N VAL A 56 -21.99 27.49 26.51
CA VAL A 56 -21.37 26.16 26.57
C VAL A 56 -22.46 25.10 26.73
N CYS A 57 -22.44 24.04 25.93
CA CYS A 57 -23.42 22.97 25.89
C CYS A 57 -23.60 22.31 27.26
N LEU A 58 -22.54 22.24 28.06
CA LEU A 58 -22.57 21.69 29.41
C LEU A 58 -23.21 22.62 30.45
N ASP A 59 -23.31 23.93 30.18
CA ASP A 59 -23.83 24.94 31.12
C ASP A 59 -25.34 25.21 30.94
N VAL A 60 -25.97 24.56 29.96
CA VAL A 60 -27.40 24.73 29.62
C VAL A 60 -28.23 23.56 30.16
N SER A 61 -29.50 23.82 30.49
CA SER A 61 -30.45 22.80 30.96
C SER A 61 -30.52 21.60 29.99
N ALA A 62 -30.60 20.38 30.53
CA ALA A 62 -30.56 19.13 29.74
C ALA A 62 -31.61 19.03 28.62
N GLN A 63 -32.67 19.85 28.66
CA GLN A 63 -33.73 19.91 27.65
C GLN A 63 -33.35 20.75 26.42
N GLU A 64 -32.50 21.77 26.57
CA GLU A 64 -32.11 22.69 25.48
C GLU A 64 -30.80 22.27 24.81
N GLN A 65 -30.01 21.40 25.47
CA GLN A 65 -28.74 20.89 24.94
C GLN A 65 -28.84 20.26 23.54
N PRO A 66 -29.85 19.44 23.20
CA PRO A 66 -29.95 18.84 21.87
C PRO A 66 -30.18 19.87 20.75
N GLU A 67 -31.00 20.90 21.01
CA GLU A 67 -31.27 21.95 20.01
C GLU A 67 -30.05 22.87 19.83
N LEU A 68 -29.37 23.18 20.93
CA LEU A 68 -28.12 23.94 20.93
C LEU A 68 -27.03 23.22 20.14
N PHE A 69 -26.92 21.90 20.32
CA PHE A 69 -25.98 21.05 19.60
C PHE A 69 -26.20 21.13 18.08
N LEU A 70 -27.45 21.02 17.62
CA LEU A 70 -27.78 21.15 16.20
C LEU A 70 -27.40 22.53 15.63
N LYS A 71 -27.67 23.61 16.37
CA LYS A 71 -27.28 24.97 15.96
C LYS A 71 -25.76 25.12 15.84
N LYS A 72 -25.00 24.57 16.79
CA LYS A 72 -23.52 24.59 16.73
C LYS A 72 -22.97 23.78 15.55
N LEU A 73 -23.53 22.62 15.24
CA LEU A 73 -23.15 21.85 14.03
C LEU A 73 -23.34 22.66 12.75
N GLN A 74 -24.45 23.39 12.64
CA GLN A 74 -24.72 24.26 11.50
C GLN A 74 -23.74 25.42 11.39
N GLN A 75 -23.33 26.00 12.52
CA GLN A 75 -22.28 27.04 12.54
C GLN A 75 -20.93 26.52 12.07
N CYS A 76 -20.56 25.30 12.49
CA CYS A 76 -19.32 24.64 12.06
C CYS A 76 -19.28 24.26 10.58
N CYS A 77 -20.39 24.38 9.84
CA CYS A 77 -20.42 24.20 8.37
C CYS A 77 -19.79 25.38 7.61
N PHE A 78 -19.56 26.53 8.26
CA PHE A 78 -18.91 27.68 7.63
C PHE A 78 -17.42 27.39 7.37
N LEU A 79 -16.97 27.57 6.13
CA LEU A 79 -15.58 27.36 5.73
C LEU A 79 -14.78 28.65 5.82
N PHE A 80 -13.58 28.56 6.39
CA PHE A 80 -12.61 29.65 6.42
C PHE A 80 -11.47 29.35 5.46
N ASP A 81 -10.97 30.38 4.80
CA ASP A 81 -9.77 30.28 3.98
C ASP A 81 -8.52 30.37 4.88
N PHE A 82 -7.70 29.33 4.87
CA PHE A 82 -6.45 29.26 5.64
C PHE A 82 -5.22 29.63 4.82
N LEU A 83 -5.34 29.82 3.50
CA LEU A 83 -4.26 30.31 2.66
C LEU A 83 -3.96 31.79 2.96
N ASP A 84 -4.99 32.56 3.33
CA ASP A 84 -4.81 33.87 3.94
C ASP A 84 -4.66 33.74 5.46
N THR A 85 -3.42 33.83 5.93
CA THR A 85 -3.06 33.64 7.34
C THR A 85 -3.51 34.78 8.25
N LEU A 86 -3.90 35.94 7.71
CA LEU A 86 -4.23 37.14 8.49
C LEU A 86 -5.74 37.43 8.53
N SER A 87 -6.53 36.83 7.63
CA SER A 87 -7.99 36.98 7.64
C SER A 87 -8.67 36.19 8.76
N ASP A 88 -9.76 36.76 9.27
CA ASP A 88 -10.73 36.08 10.12
C ASP A 88 -10.18 35.37 11.38
N LEU A 89 -9.03 35.82 11.91
CA LEU A 89 -8.35 35.18 13.05
C LEU A 89 -9.29 34.89 14.24
N LYS A 90 -10.14 35.87 14.61
CA LYS A 90 -11.11 35.72 15.71
C LYS A 90 -12.18 34.67 15.39
N MET A 91 -12.66 34.63 14.15
CA MET A 91 -13.72 33.71 13.73
C MET A 91 -13.18 32.29 13.57
N LYS A 92 -11.93 32.16 13.08
CA LYS A 92 -11.19 30.90 13.02
C LYS A 92 -11.00 30.32 14.43
N GLU A 93 -10.59 31.13 15.40
CA GLU A 93 -10.45 30.66 16.79
C GLU A 93 -11.80 30.35 17.44
N TYR A 94 -12.86 31.11 17.13
CA TYR A 94 -14.20 30.79 17.61
C TYR A 94 -14.67 29.42 17.13
N LYS A 95 -14.58 29.15 15.82
CA LYS A 95 -14.95 27.84 15.26
C LYS A 95 -14.11 26.72 15.88
N ARG A 96 -12.81 26.94 16.11
CA ARG A 96 -11.93 25.98 16.78
C ARG A 96 -12.39 25.68 18.21
N SER A 97 -12.75 26.71 18.98
CA SER A 97 -13.29 26.55 20.34
C SER A 97 -14.61 25.79 20.33
N THR A 98 -15.54 26.14 19.43
CA THR A 98 -16.82 25.44 19.28
C THR A 98 -16.64 23.98 18.89
N LEU A 99 -15.70 23.66 17.99
CA LEU A 99 -15.40 22.28 17.61
C LEU A 99 -14.83 21.46 18.77
N ASN A 100 -13.91 22.02 19.57
CA ASN A 100 -13.42 21.35 20.78
C ASN A 100 -14.56 21.04 21.75
N GLU A 101 -15.43 22.02 21.97
CA GLU A 101 -16.59 21.85 22.84
C GLU A 101 -17.54 20.75 22.33
N LEU A 102 -17.74 20.65 21.01
CA LEU A 102 -18.54 19.58 20.40
C LEU A 102 -17.88 18.20 20.59
N VAL A 103 -16.56 18.11 20.50
CA VAL A 103 -15.80 16.86 20.77
C VAL A 103 -15.98 16.43 22.22
N ASP A 104 -15.83 17.37 23.17
CA ASP A 104 -16.02 17.12 24.60
C ASP A 104 -17.46 16.68 24.89
N TYR A 105 -18.44 17.37 24.30
CA TYR A 105 -19.86 17.05 24.47
C TYR A 105 -20.20 15.64 23.98
N VAL A 106 -19.74 15.26 22.78
CA VAL A 106 -19.93 13.92 22.20
C VAL A 106 -19.24 12.81 23.00
N THR A 107 -18.13 13.15 23.67
CA THR A 107 -17.34 12.22 24.48
C THR A 107 -17.95 12.01 25.87
N LEU A 108 -18.43 13.07 26.52
CA LEU A 108 -18.89 13.05 27.91
C LEU A 108 -20.40 12.82 28.06
N SER A 109 -21.19 13.32 27.11
CA SER A 109 -22.66 13.33 27.23
C SER A 109 -23.29 12.09 26.60
N ARG A 110 -24.45 11.70 27.11
CA ARG A 110 -25.28 10.60 26.59
C ARG A 110 -26.65 11.11 26.19
N GLY A 111 -27.30 10.45 25.24
CA GLY A 111 -28.66 10.77 24.78
C GLY A 111 -28.76 11.91 23.77
N TYR A 112 -27.64 12.43 23.25
CA TYR A 112 -27.65 13.48 22.22
C TYR A 112 -27.93 12.95 20.80
N LEU A 113 -27.79 11.64 20.58
CA LEU A 113 -27.99 10.99 19.29
C LEU A 113 -29.47 10.75 18.99
N THR A 114 -30.15 11.80 18.55
CA THR A 114 -31.51 11.71 17.98
C THR A 114 -31.46 11.43 16.47
N GLU A 115 -32.56 10.98 15.86
CA GLU A 115 -32.61 10.75 14.41
C GLU A 115 -32.31 12.01 13.58
N GLN A 116 -32.63 13.20 14.13
CA GLN A 116 -32.36 14.50 13.48
C GLN A 116 -30.88 14.91 13.57
N THR A 117 -30.13 14.32 14.49
CA THR A 117 -28.71 14.63 14.69
C THR A 117 -27.84 14.05 13.57
N TYR A 118 -28.15 12.85 13.08
CA TYR A 118 -27.37 12.17 12.04
C TYR A 118 -27.17 12.98 10.74
N PRO A 119 -28.22 13.54 10.10
CA PRO A 119 -28.05 14.31 8.86
C PRO A 119 -27.19 15.56 9.07
N GLU A 120 -27.36 16.28 10.18
CA GLU A 120 -26.59 17.50 10.46
C GLU A 120 -25.11 17.20 10.72
N VAL A 121 -24.81 16.10 11.43
CA VAL A 121 -23.43 15.62 11.62
C VAL A 121 -22.79 15.25 10.28
N VAL A 122 -23.45 14.42 9.47
CA VAL A 122 -22.91 13.99 8.17
C VAL A 122 -22.71 15.18 7.25
N LYS A 123 -23.63 16.15 7.25
CA LYS A 123 -23.52 17.40 6.50
C LYS A 123 -22.34 18.25 6.97
N MET A 124 -22.19 18.46 8.28
CA MET A 124 -21.07 19.22 8.84
C MET A 124 -19.72 18.60 8.46
N VAL A 125 -19.60 17.28 8.59
CA VAL A 125 -18.39 16.55 8.18
C VAL A 125 -18.17 16.70 6.68
N SER A 126 -19.17 16.39 5.85
CA SER A 126 -19.07 16.42 4.38
C SER A 126 -18.67 17.80 3.84
N CYS A 127 -19.21 18.87 4.40
CA CYS A 127 -18.89 20.24 3.97
C CYS A 127 -17.44 20.64 4.28
N ASN A 128 -16.84 20.08 5.33
CA ASN A 128 -15.49 20.45 5.73
C ASN A 128 -14.41 19.51 5.15
N ILE A 129 -14.64 18.20 5.11
CA ILE A 129 -13.60 17.24 4.70
C ILE A 129 -13.55 17.05 3.17
N PHE A 130 -14.71 17.00 2.50
CA PHE A 130 -14.76 16.69 1.07
C PHE A 130 -14.40 17.90 0.23
N ARG A 131 -13.15 17.89 -0.23
CA ARG A 131 -12.56 18.90 -1.10
C ARG A 131 -11.78 18.22 -2.22
N THR A 132 -11.58 18.93 -3.32
CA THR A 132 -10.60 18.51 -4.32
C THR A 132 -9.22 18.78 -3.75
N LEU A 133 -8.37 17.76 -3.71
CA LEU A 133 -6.99 17.88 -3.25
C LEU A 133 -6.21 18.82 -4.18
N PRO A 134 -5.28 19.64 -3.64
CA PRO A 134 -4.41 20.46 -4.46
C PRO A 134 -3.58 19.57 -5.40
N PRO A 135 -3.19 20.07 -6.59
CA PRO A 135 -2.29 19.32 -7.47
C PRO A 135 -0.96 19.09 -6.75
N SER A 136 -0.44 17.87 -6.83
CA SER A 136 0.91 17.55 -6.33
C SER A 136 1.96 18.31 -7.14
N ASP A 137 2.84 19.03 -6.43
CA ASP A 137 3.98 19.74 -7.01
C ASP A 137 5.22 18.83 -7.19
N SER A 138 5.13 17.54 -6.84
CA SER A 138 6.23 16.58 -6.90
C SER A 138 6.70 16.34 -8.34
N ASN A 139 7.82 16.99 -8.68
CA ASN A 139 8.53 16.79 -9.94
C ASN A 139 9.66 15.75 -9.80
N GLU A 140 9.80 15.12 -8.62
CA GLU A 140 10.89 14.20 -8.32
C GLU A 140 10.49 12.73 -8.53
N PHE A 141 11.46 11.94 -8.98
CA PHE A 141 11.25 10.56 -9.43
C PHE A 141 11.22 9.55 -8.26
N ASP A 142 11.48 10.01 -7.03
CA ASP A 142 11.58 9.20 -5.82
C ASP A 142 10.62 9.69 -4.72
N PRO A 143 9.48 9.00 -4.51
CA PRO A 143 8.47 9.39 -3.53
C PRO A 143 8.92 9.19 -2.07
N GLU A 144 10.11 8.63 -1.81
CA GLU A 144 10.71 8.58 -0.46
C GLU A 144 11.37 9.90 -0.04
N GLU A 145 11.75 10.75 -1.00
CA GLU A 145 12.45 12.02 -0.74
C GLU A 145 11.51 13.24 -0.73
N ASP A 146 10.26 13.08 -1.17
CA ASP A 146 9.26 14.15 -1.20
C ASP A 146 8.88 14.60 0.24
N GLU A 147 9.13 15.87 0.57
CA GLU A 147 8.61 16.47 1.80
C GLU A 147 7.07 16.60 1.72
N PRO A 148 6.31 16.04 2.68
CA PRO A 148 4.86 16.03 2.59
C PRO A 148 4.28 17.45 2.75
N THR A 149 3.44 17.87 1.81
CA THR A 149 2.71 19.13 1.94
C THR A 149 1.68 19.03 3.07
N LEU A 150 1.86 19.87 4.09
CA LEU A 150 0.96 19.93 5.23
C LEU A 150 -0.28 20.77 4.91
N GLU A 151 -1.45 20.29 5.32
CA GLU A 151 -2.71 20.99 5.09
C GLU A 151 -2.84 22.23 6.01
N ALA A 152 -3.03 23.41 5.42
CA ALA A 152 -3.09 24.67 6.15
C ALA A 152 -4.33 24.77 7.06
N SER A 153 -5.44 24.12 6.68
CA SER A 153 -6.69 24.09 7.45
C SER A 153 -6.72 23.02 8.56
N TRP A 154 -5.59 22.34 8.80
CA TRP A 154 -5.46 21.25 9.78
C TRP A 154 -6.00 21.57 11.18
N PRO A 155 -5.81 22.77 11.78
CA PRO A 155 -6.35 23.07 13.11
C PRO A 155 -7.87 22.91 13.24
N HIS A 156 -8.62 23.06 12.15
CA HIS A 156 -10.06 22.77 12.12
C HIS A 156 -10.33 21.33 11.70
N LEU A 157 -9.66 20.83 10.67
CA LEU A 157 -9.87 19.48 10.15
C LEU A 157 -9.59 18.40 11.21
N GLN A 158 -8.53 18.56 11.99
CA GLN A 158 -8.20 17.65 13.09
C GLN A 158 -9.38 17.45 14.03
N LEU A 159 -10.03 18.54 14.46
CA LEU A 159 -11.17 18.48 15.39
C LEU A 159 -12.42 17.88 14.73
N ILE A 160 -12.60 18.10 13.43
CA ILE A 160 -13.72 17.52 12.68
C ILE A 160 -13.54 16.00 12.52
N TYR A 161 -12.33 15.54 12.22
CA TYR A 161 -12.01 14.12 12.18
C TYR A 161 -12.16 13.49 13.56
N GLU A 162 -11.61 14.10 14.62
CA GLU A 162 -11.75 13.61 15.99
C GLU A 162 -13.22 13.52 16.41
N PHE A 163 -14.00 14.58 16.16
CA PHE A 163 -15.44 14.59 16.40
C PHE A 163 -16.14 13.43 15.69
N PHE A 164 -15.84 13.22 14.40
CA PHE A 164 -16.50 12.17 13.62
C PHE A 164 -16.10 10.76 14.06
N ILE A 165 -14.83 10.56 14.45
CA ILE A 165 -14.36 9.29 15.01
C ILE A 165 -15.11 9.00 16.32
N ARG A 166 -15.19 9.95 17.25
CA ARG A 166 -15.92 9.78 18.52
C ARG A 166 -17.41 9.53 18.30
N PHE A 167 -18.01 10.23 17.35
CA PHE A 167 -19.39 10.00 16.93
C PHE A 167 -19.61 8.57 16.41
N LEU A 168 -18.71 8.07 15.56
CA LEU A 168 -18.77 6.69 15.05
C LEU A 168 -18.48 5.65 16.15
N GLU A 169 -17.65 5.95 17.14
CA GLU A 169 -17.28 5.05 18.24
C GLU A 169 -18.33 4.99 19.36
N SER A 170 -19.22 5.98 19.44
CA SER A 170 -20.29 6.04 20.43
C SER A 170 -21.08 4.73 20.50
N GLN A 171 -21.34 4.28 21.74
CA GLN A 171 -22.15 3.08 22.01
C GLN A 171 -23.63 3.29 21.66
N GLU A 172 -24.10 4.53 21.65
CA GLU A 172 -25.47 4.92 21.28
C GLU A 172 -25.65 5.05 19.76
N PHE A 173 -24.56 4.90 18.98
CA PHE A 173 -24.61 4.98 17.52
C PHE A 173 -25.46 3.87 16.92
N GLN A 174 -26.44 4.24 16.08
CA GLN A 174 -27.38 3.33 15.43
C GLN A 174 -27.08 3.23 13.92
N PRO A 175 -26.44 2.14 13.45
CA PRO A 175 -26.12 1.97 12.02
C PRO A 175 -27.36 1.92 11.12
N SER A 176 -28.51 1.49 11.64
CA SER A 176 -29.78 1.42 10.92
C SER A 176 -30.33 2.78 10.47
N VAL A 177 -30.07 3.83 11.25
CA VAL A 177 -30.46 5.22 10.94
C VAL A 177 -29.37 5.87 10.07
N ALA A 178 -28.11 5.72 10.48
CA ALA A 178 -26.96 6.35 9.82
C ALA A 178 -26.78 5.91 8.35
N LYS A 179 -27.15 4.67 7.99
CA LYS A 179 -27.01 4.16 6.61
C LYS A 179 -27.78 4.95 5.55
N LYS A 180 -28.76 5.78 5.95
CA LYS A 180 -29.50 6.67 5.04
C LYS A 180 -28.65 7.84 4.56
N TYR A 181 -27.61 8.19 5.32
CA TYR A 181 -26.77 9.36 5.10
C TYR A 181 -25.32 8.99 4.76
N ILE A 182 -24.81 7.89 5.34
CA ILE A 182 -23.52 7.28 4.99
C ILE A 182 -23.79 6.22 3.92
N ASP A 183 -23.80 6.65 2.66
CA ASP A 183 -24.06 5.83 1.49
C ASP A 183 -22.77 5.53 0.69
N GLN A 184 -22.92 4.89 -0.48
CA GLN A 184 -21.80 4.60 -1.36
C GLN A 184 -21.10 5.85 -1.89
N LYS A 185 -21.84 6.96 -2.07
CA LYS A 185 -21.26 8.22 -2.54
C LYS A 185 -20.39 8.84 -1.45
N PHE A 186 -20.85 8.86 -0.20
CA PHE A 186 -20.07 9.31 0.94
C PHE A 186 -18.75 8.53 1.04
N VAL A 187 -18.81 7.20 0.93
CA VAL A 187 -17.62 6.35 0.97
C VAL A 187 -16.66 6.63 -0.18
N LEU A 188 -17.17 6.87 -1.40
CA LEU A 188 -16.33 7.18 -2.55
C LEU A 188 -15.56 8.50 -2.33
N GLN A 189 -16.26 9.55 -1.90
CA GLN A 189 -15.62 10.85 -1.60
C GLN A 189 -14.62 10.76 -0.44
N LEU A 190 -14.89 9.89 0.56
CA LEU A 190 -13.96 9.63 1.64
C LEU A 190 -12.70 8.91 1.14
N LEU A 191 -12.84 7.97 0.21
CA LEU A 191 -11.72 7.24 -0.38
C LEU A 191 -10.83 8.13 -1.27
N GLU A 192 -11.41 9.11 -1.96
CA GLU A 192 -10.64 10.10 -2.74
C GLU A 192 -9.68 10.93 -1.88
N LEU A 193 -10.00 11.12 -0.58
CA LEU A 193 -9.14 11.86 0.34
C LEU A 193 -7.90 11.08 0.79
N PHE A 194 -7.83 9.76 0.56
CA PHE A 194 -6.62 8.98 0.88
C PHE A 194 -5.41 9.36 0.03
N ASP A 195 -5.62 10.07 -1.08
CA ASP A 195 -4.53 10.66 -1.88
C ASP A 195 -3.99 11.98 -1.27
N SER A 196 -4.44 12.38 -0.08
CA SER A 196 -3.90 13.54 0.64
C SER A 196 -2.42 13.35 0.96
N GLU A 197 -1.58 14.36 0.70
CA GLU A 197 -0.14 14.34 1.00
C GLU A 197 0.12 14.40 2.52
N ASP A 198 -0.83 14.89 3.31
CA ASP A 198 -0.69 15.03 4.76
C ASP A 198 -0.90 13.67 5.48
N PRO A 199 0.15 13.08 6.09
CA PRO A 199 0.05 11.79 6.77
C PRO A 199 -0.94 11.81 7.95
N ARG A 200 -1.16 12.98 8.57
CA ARG A 200 -2.09 13.13 9.70
C ARG A 200 -3.53 12.95 9.25
N GLU A 201 -3.86 13.47 8.06
CA GLU A 201 -5.17 13.29 7.45
C GLU A 201 -5.40 11.83 7.07
N ARG A 202 -4.41 11.19 6.45
CA ARG A 202 -4.48 9.76 6.08
C ARG A 202 -4.71 8.85 7.29
N ASP A 203 -4.06 9.11 8.43
CA ASP A 203 -4.27 8.33 9.66
C ASP A 203 -5.69 8.50 10.24
N CYS A 204 -6.25 9.71 10.17
CA CYS A 204 -7.64 9.95 10.56
C CYS A 204 -8.62 9.23 9.62
N LEU A 205 -8.41 9.34 8.30
CA LEU A 205 -9.20 8.66 7.28
C LEU A 205 -9.16 7.14 7.45
N LYS A 206 -7.98 6.59 7.77
CA LYS A 206 -7.77 5.17 8.08
C LYS A 206 -8.72 4.72 9.20
N THR A 207 -8.71 5.45 10.30
CA THR A 207 -9.55 5.17 11.46
C THR A 207 -11.03 5.27 11.11
N VAL A 208 -11.45 6.34 10.42
CA VAL A 208 -12.84 6.55 10.00
C VAL A 208 -13.33 5.42 9.08
N LEU A 209 -12.56 5.09 8.04
CA LEU A 209 -12.93 4.05 7.08
C LEU A 209 -13.00 2.68 7.75
N HIS A 210 -12.07 2.36 8.66
CA HIS A 210 -12.11 1.11 9.42
C HIS A 210 -13.38 1.01 10.30
N ARG A 211 -13.77 2.08 10.99
CA ARG A 211 -15.01 2.11 11.79
C ARG A 211 -16.26 1.97 10.91
N ILE A 212 -16.31 2.64 9.76
CA ILE A 212 -17.40 2.50 8.79
C ILE A 212 -17.49 1.05 8.28
N TYR A 213 -16.36 0.45 7.88
CA TYR A 213 -16.33 -0.95 7.43
C TYR A 213 -16.82 -1.93 8.49
N GLY A 214 -16.44 -1.70 9.75
CA GLY A 214 -16.88 -2.48 10.90
C GLY A 214 -18.39 -2.42 11.12
N LYS A 215 -18.96 -1.20 11.17
CA LYS A 215 -20.38 -0.96 11.51
C LYS A 215 -21.36 -1.18 10.36
N PHE A 216 -20.96 -0.96 9.11
CA PHE A 216 -21.84 -1.03 7.95
C PHE A 216 -21.59 -2.26 7.08
N LEU A 217 -22.22 -3.38 7.45
CA LEU A 217 -22.14 -4.66 6.72
C LEU A 217 -22.47 -4.52 5.21
N GLY A 218 -23.47 -3.70 4.86
CA GLY A 218 -23.90 -3.48 3.47
C GLY A 218 -22.90 -2.72 2.60
N LEU A 219 -21.97 -1.96 3.19
CA LEU A 219 -20.96 -1.20 2.47
C LEU A 219 -19.66 -1.98 2.24
N ARG A 220 -19.44 -3.11 2.95
CA ARG A 220 -18.19 -3.89 2.88
C ARG A 220 -17.81 -4.33 1.48
N ALA A 221 -18.78 -4.85 0.72
CA ALA A 221 -18.53 -5.28 -0.66
C ALA A 221 -18.14 -4.11 -1.58
N PHE A 222 -18.79 -2.95 -1.39
CA PHE A 222 -18.49 -1.74 -2.14
C PHE A 222 -17.10 -1.20 -1.79
N ILE A 223 -16.77 -1.07 -0.50
CA ILE A 223 -15.45 -0.59 -0.03
C ILE A 223 -14.33 -1.45 -0.62
N ARG A 224 -14.41 -2.78 -0.51
CA ARG A 224 -13.39 -3.68 -1.09
C ARG A 224 -13.24 -3.51 -2.60
N LYS A 225 -14.35 -3.30 -3.32
CA LYS A 225 -14.32 -3.05 -4.76
C LYS A 225 -13.66 -1.72 -5.11
N GLN A 226 -13.87 -0.67 -4.32
CA GLN A 226 -13.28 0.64 -4.58
C GLN A 226 -11.80 0.70 -4.21
N ILE A 227 -11.40 0.06 -3.10
CA ILE A 227 -9.97 -0.03 -2.73
C ILE A 227 -9.15 -0.71 -3.84
N ASN A 228 -9.72 -1.70 -4.54
CA ASN A 228 -9.05 -2.33 -5.69
C ASN A 228 -8.74 -1.37 -6.85
N ASN A 229 -9.37 -0.19 -6.90
CA ASN A 229 -9.20 0.77 -7.98
C ASN A 229 -8.30 1.96 -7.60
N ILE A 230 -7.92 2.10 -6.33
CA ILE A 230 -7.20 3.27 -5.78
C ILE A 230 -5.85 2.77 -5.24
N PHE A 231 -4.76 2.99 -5.99
CA PHE A 231 -3.43 2.45 -5.64
C PHE A 231 -2.26 3.44 -5.80
N LEU A 232 -2.48 4.76 -5.72
CA LEU A 232 -1.40 5.73 -6.00
C LEU A 232 -0.74 6.31 -4.74
N CYS A 233 -1.42 7.04 -3.85
CA CYS A 233 -0.73 7.76 -2.75
C CYS A 233 -1.07 7.31 -1.31
N GLY A 234 -2.20 6.62 -1.08
CA GLY A 234 -2.65 6.17 0.26
C GLY A 234 -2.63 4.64 0.50
N VAL A 235 -1.75 3.93 -0.21
CA VAL A 235 -1.79 2.46 -0.26
C VAL A 235 -1.43 1.81 1.08
N ALA A 236 -0.48 2.37 1.82
CA ALA A 236 -0.04 1.82 3.10
C ALA A 236 -1.19 1.78 4.12
N GLU A 237 -1.88 2.89 4.31
CA GLU A 237 -3.00 3.01 5.25
C GLU A 237 -4.18 2.13 4.85
N LEU A 238 -4.48 2.04 3.55
CA LEU A 238 -5.51 1.13 3.04
C LEU A 238 -5.14 -0.34 3.29
N LEU A 239 -3.87 -0.71 3.14
CA LEU A 239 -3.39 -2.06 3.44
C LEU A 239 -3.46 -2.38 4.94
N GLU A 240 -3.20 -1.44 5.84
CA GLU A 240 -3.40 -1.67 7.29
C GLU A 240 -4.86 -2.03 7.61
N ILE A 241 -5.81 -1.29 7.02
CA ILE A 241 -7.24 -1.59 7.19
C ILE A 241 -7.54 -2.97 6.61
N LEU A 242 -7.02 -3.28 5.42
CA LEU A 242 -7.21 -4.59 4.79
C LEU A 242 -6.63 -5.72 5.65
N GLY A 243 -5.47 -5.54 6.27
CA GLY A 243 -4.87 -6.51 7.19
C GLY A 243 -5.81 -6.84 8.36
N SER A 244 -6.39 -5.81 8.99
CA SER A 244 -7.39 -5.99 10.05
C SER A 244 -8.66 -6.70 9.54
N ILE A 245 -9.11 -6.36 8.33
CA ILE A 245 -10.27 -6.99 7.68
C ILE A 245 -10.01 -8.48 7.40
N ILE A 246 -8.82 -8.82 6.89
CA ILE A 246 -8.41 -10.19 6.55
C ILE A 246 -8.36 -11.04 7.82
N ASN A 247 -7.83 -10.49 8.91
CA ASN A 247 -7.83 -11.20 10.19
C ASN A 247 -9.26 -11.51 10.69
N GLY A 248 -10.23 -10.67 10.36
CA GLY A 248 -11.65 -10.88 10.65
C GLY A 248 -12.40 -11.83 9.70
N PHE A 249 -11.77 -12.43 8.70
CA PHE A 249 -12.45 -13.35 7.78
C PHE A 249 -12.92 -14.63 8.47
N ALA A 250 -14.15 -15.03 8.16
CA ALA A 250 -14.72 -16.30 8.59
C ALA A 250 -14.16 -17.45 7.74
N LEU A 251 -13.94 -18.59 8.38
CA LEU A 251 -13.52 -19.83 7.73
C LEU A 251 -14.76 -20.68 7.38
N PRO A 252 -14.77 -21.38 6.23
CA PRO A 252 -13.74 -21.39 5.19
C PRO A 252 -13.70 -20.08 4.39
N LEU A 253 -12.51 -19.71 3.91
CA LEU A 253 -12.33 -18.49 3.10
C LEU A 253 -13.18 -18.53 1.83
N LYS A 254 -13.88 -17.42 1.54
CA LYS A 254 -14.69 -17.30 0.33
C LYS A 254 -13.80 -17.20 -0.90
N ALA A 255 -14.28 -17.72 -2.04
CA ALA A 255 -13.56 -17.65 -3.32
C ALA A 255 -13.20 -16.21 -3.73
N GLU A 256 -14.05 -15.23 -3.41
CA GLU A 256 -13.77 -13.80 -3.63
C GLU A 256 -12.50 -13.31 -2.90
N HIS A 257 -12.23 -13.79 -1.68
CA HIS A 257 -11.05 -13.38 -0.91
C HIS A 257 -9.78 -14.01 -1.47
N LYS A 258 -9.86 -15.27 -1.91
CA LYS A 258 -8.76 -15.95 -2.61
C LYS A 258 -8.41 -15.24 -3.93
N GLN A 259 -9.42 -14.81 -4.69
CA GLN A 259 -9.20 -14.02 -5.91
C GLN A 259 -8.60 -12.65 -5.61
N PHE A 260 -9.00 -12.01 -4.51
CA PHE A 260 -8.43 -10.74 -4.07
C PHE A 260 -6.93 -10.86 -3.76
N LEU A 261 -6.50 -11.90 -3.02
CA LEU A 261 -5.08 -12.20 -2.79
C LEU A 261 -4.30 -12.32 -4.12
N VAL A 262 -4.79 -13.15 -5.04
CA VAL A 262 -4.10 -13.47 -6.30
C VAL A 262 -4.06 -12.29 -7.28
N LYS A 263 -5.15 -11.55 -7.41
CA LYS A 263 -5.31 -10.53 -8.46
C LYS A 263 -4.97 -9.12 -8.01
N VAL A 264 -4.92 -8.88 -6.70
CA VAL A 264 -4.71 -7.53 -6.15
C VAL A 264 -3.46 -7.50 -5.29
N LEU A 265 -3.41 -8.24 -4.18
CA LEU A 265 -2.30 -8.15 -3.24
C LEU A 265 -0.96 -8.62 -3.83
N LEU A 266 -0.92 -9.81 -4.44
CA LEU A 266 0.34 -10.34 -4.98
C LEU A 266 0.93 -9.46 -6.11
N PRO A 267 0.15 -8.94 -7.08
CA PRO A 267 0.67 -8.02 -8.08
C PRO A 267 1.24 -6.70 -7.54
N LEU A 268 0.83 -6.23 -6.35
CA LEU A 268 1.34 -4.98 -5.77
C LEU A 268 2.86 -5.00 -5.52
N HIS A 269 3.46 -6.17 -5.34
CA HIS A 269 4.91 -6.33 -5.21
C HIS A 269 5.70 -5.86 -6.45
N THR A 270 5.04 -5.73 -7.60
CA THR A 270 5.69 -5.28 -8.85
C THR A 270 5.83 -3.76 -8.95
N VAL A 271 5.07 -3.00 -8.16
CA VAL A 271 5.03 -1.52 -8.22
C VAL A 271 6.36 -0.92 -7.76
N ARG A 272 6.86 0.13 -8.42
CA ARG A 272 8.17 0.74 -8.12
C ARG A 272 8.32 1.17 -6.66
N SER A 273 7.33 1.88 -6.12
CA SER A 273 7.27 2.43 -4.76
C SER A 273 6.87 1.41 -3.68
N LEU A 274 7.21 0.14 -3.85
CA LEU A 274 6.87 -0.94 -2.91
C LEU A 274 7.36 -0.66 -1.48
N SER A 275 8.52 -0.03 -1.33
CA SER A 275 9.15 0.33 -0.07
C SER A 275 8.25 1.15 0.86
N LEU A 276 7.35 1.97 0.33
CA LEU A 276 6.43 2.80 1.11
C LEU A 276 5.36 1.99 1.86
N PHE A 277 5.00 0.79 1.37
CA PHE A 277 3.87 0.03 1.90
C PHE A 277 4.14 -1.48 2.06
N HIS A 278 5.39 -1.91 1.89
CA HIS A 278 5.75 -3.32 1.90
C HIS A 278 5.44 -4.02 3.21
N ALA A 279 5.75 -3.40 4.35
CA ALA A 279 5.49 -4.03 5.66
C ALA A 279 3.99 -4.33 5.84
N GLN A 280 3.12 -3.41 5.42
CA GLN A 280 1.67 -3.55 5.46
C GLN A 280 1.19 -4.62 4.47
N LEU A 281 1.81 -4.71 3.29
CA LEU A 281 1.50 -5.73 2.29
C LEU A 281 1.90 -7.12 2.77
N ALA A 282 3.14 -7.30 3.24
CA ALA A 282 3.66 -8.53 3.80
C ALA A 282 2.77 -9.03 4.94
N TYR A 283 2.39 -8.13 5.86
CA TYR A 283 1.42 -8.43 6.92
C TYR A 283 0.10 -8.99 6.35
N CYS A 284 -0.47 -8.36 5.31
CA CYS A 284 -1.69 -8.87 4.68
C CYS A 284 -1.50 -10.28 4.07
N ILE A 285 -0.36 -10.56 3.44
CA ILE A 285 -0.05 -11.87 2.86
C ILE A 285 0.06 -12.93 3.96
N VAL A 286 0.84 -12.66 5.01
CA VAL A 286 1.00 -13.57 6.16
C VAL A 286 -0.34 -13.86 6.82
N GLN A 287 -1.17 -12.84 7.09
CA GLN A 287 -2.51 -13.03 7.65
C GLN A 287 -3.41 -13.92 6.78
N PHE A 288 -3.28 -13.86 5.44
CA PHE A 288 -4.01 -14.75 4.54
C PHE A 288 -3.56 -16.21 4.68
N LEU A 289 -2.26 -16.43 4.82
CA LEU A 289 -1.67 -17.76 4.95
C LEU A 289 -1.99 -18.40 6.30
N GLU A 290 -2.01 -17.61 7.40
CA GLU A 290 -2.46 -18.10 8.71
C GLU A 290 -3.91 -18.58 8.68
N LYS A 291 -4.78 -17.95 7.88
CA LYS A 291 -6.20 -18.35 7.75
C LYS A 291 -6.39 -19.61 6.90
N ASP A 292 -5.57 -19.80 5.87
CA ASP A 292 -5.65 -20.93 4.96
C ASP A 292 -4.26 -21.30 4.40
N PRO A 293 -3.51 -22.18 5.08
CA PRO A 293 -2.16 -22.59 4.68
C PRO A 293 -2.11 -23.29 3.31
N THR A 294 -3.26 -23.76 2.79
CA THR A 294 -3.32 -24.38 1.46
C THR A 294 -3.04 -23.40 0.32
N LEU A 295 -3.02 -22.09 0.60
CA LEU A 295 -2.72 -21.03 -0.37
C LEU A 295 -1.21 -20.84 -0.59
N THR A 296 -0.34 -21.32 0.32
CA THR A 296 1.10 -21.10 0.25
C THR A 296 1.73 -21.71 -0.99
N GLU A 297 1.41 -22.97 -1.29
CA GLU A 297 1.95 -23.71 -2.43
C GLU A 297 1.42 -23.22 -3.79
N PRO A 298 0.10 -23.17 -4.07
CA PRO A 298 -0.38 -22.88 -5.43
C PRO A 298 -0.30 -21.40 -5.80
N VAL A 299 -0.17 -20.51 -4.82
CA VAL A 299 -0.42 -19.08 -5.02
C VAL A 299 0.76 -18.24 -4.51
N SER A 300 1.02 -18.20 -3.20
CA SER A 300 1.87 -17.14 -2.65
C SER A 300 3.35 -17.28 -3.05
N VAL A 301 4.00 -18.39 -2.72
CA VAL A 301 5.44 -18.55 -2.96
C VAL A 301 5.80 -18.58 -4.45
N PRO A 302 5.11 -19.34 -5.33
CA PRO A 302 5.42 -19.28 -6.76
C PRO A 302 5.19 -17.91 -7.38
N CYS A 303 4.20 -17.15 -6.90
CA CYS A 303 3.93 -15.81 -7.42
C CYS A 303 5.01 -14.81 -6.99
N LEU A 304 5.44 -14.83 -5.72
CA LEU A 304 6.57 -14.02 -5.24
C LEU A 304 7.86 -14.36 -6.01
N LEU A 305 8.15 -15.64 -6.21
CA LEU A 305 9.31 -16.08 -7.02
C LEU A 305 9.19 -15.66 -8.49
N LYS A 306 7.98 -15.59 -9.05
CA LYS A 306 7.74 -15.09 -10.41
C LYS A 306 7.98 -13.58 -10.53
N PHE A 307 7.61 -12.82 -9.50
CA PHE A 307 7.80 -11.37 -9.43
C PHE A 307 9.16 -10.95 -8.85
N TRP A 308 10.07 -11.90 -8.65
CA TRP A 308 11.36 -11.65 -8.03
C TRP A 308 12.11 -10.49 -8.72
N PRO A 309 12.50 -9.44 -7.96
CA PRO A 309 13.18 -8.29 -8.52
C PRO A 309 14.58 -8.67 -9.02
N LYS A 310 14.92 -8.26 -10.25
CA LYS A 310 16.24 -8.54 -10.86
C LYS A 310 17.12 -7.31 -11.01
N THR A 311 16.54 -6.12 -10.87
CA THR A 311 17.20 -4.84 -11.16
C THR A 311 17.30 -3.92 -9.95
N CYS A 312 16.64 -4.25 -8.83
CA CYS A 312 16.60 -3.43 -7.62
C CYS A 312 16.93 -4.30 -6.41
N SER A 313 18.12 -4.10 -5.83
CA SER A 313 18.61 -4.88 -4.69
C SER A 313 17.83 -4.61 -3.41
N GLN A 314 17.38 -3.37 -3.19
CA GLN A 314 16.53 -3.03 -2.03
C GLN A 314 15.25 -3.86 -2.02
N LYS A 315 14.54 -3.94 -3.15
CA LYS A 315 13.37 -4.81 -3.27
C LYS A 315 13.69 -6.29 -3.06
N GLU A 316 14.86 -6.74 -3.52
CA GLU A 316 15.29 -8.12 -3.29
C GLU A 316 15.47 -8.42 -1.79
N VAL A 317 16.03 -7.48 -1.03
CA VAL A 317 16.11 -7.56 0.43
C VAL A 317 14.73 -7.58 1.07
N MET A 318 13.79 -6.79 0.57
CA MET A 318 12.40 -6.77 1.08
C MET A 318 11.68 -8.08 0.83
N PHE A 319 11.77 -8.65 -0.38
CA PHE A 319 11.21 -9.97 -0.71
C PHE A 319 11.81 -11.08 0.14
N LEU A 320 13.12 -11.02 0.44
CA LEU A 320 13.76 -11.94 1.38
C LEU A 320 13.22 -11.76 2.80
N GLY A 321 12.87 -10.54 3.22
CA GLY A 321 12.20 -10.29 4.49
C GLY A 321 10.81 -10.91 4.55
N GLU A 322 9.97 -10.63 3.55
CA GLU A 322 8.61 -11.18 3.47
C GLU A 322 8.62 -12.71 3.40
N LEU A 323 9.54 -13.31 2.63
CA LEU A 323 9.67 -14.76 2.57
C LEU A 323 10.04 -15.37 3.92
N GLU A 324 10.85 -14.69 4.75
CA GLU A 324 11.15 -15.17 6.10
C GLU A 324 9.87 -15.18 6.96
N GLU A 325 9.10 -14.09 6.96
CA GLU A 325 7.84 -14.00 7.71
C GLU A 325 6.81 -15.06 7.25
N ILE A 326 6.77 -15.36 5.94
CA ILE A 326 5.93 -16.45 5.40
C ILE A 326 6.41 -17.82 5.88
N LEU A 327 7.73 -18.04 5.96
CA LEU A 327 8.29 -19.28 6.45
C LEU A 327 8.07 -19.48 7.95
N ASP A 328 7.96 -18.41 8.74
CA ASP A 328 7.66 -18.52 10.18
C ASP A 328 6.26 -19.09 10.48
N VAL A 329 5.32 -18.93 9.54
CA VAL A 329 3.93 -19.43 9.70
C VAL A 329 3.63 -20.66 8.84
N ILE A 330 4.60 -21.15 8.05
CA ILE A 330 4.36 -22.27 7.12
C ILE A 330 4.24 -23.59 7.85
N GLU A 331 3.29 -24.44 7.44
CA GLU A 331 3.26 -25.81 7.94
C GLU A 331 4.35 -26.68 7.26
N PRO A 332 5.00 -27.63 7.97
CA PRO A 332 6.02 -28.51 7.39
C PRO A 332 5.53 -29.27 6.14
N THR A 333 4.25 -29.66 6.11
CA THR A 333 3.65 -30.36 4.97
C THR A 333 3.56 -29.51 3.70
N GLN A 334 3.38 -28.18 3.84
CA GLN A 334 3.39 -27.25 2.72
C GLN A 334 4.83 -26.89 2.33
N PHE A 335 5.73 -26.77 3.30
CA PHE A 335 7.15 -26.48 3.08
C PHE A 335 7.81 -27.50 2.14
N VAL A 336 7.56 -28.80 2.36
CA VAL A 336 8.12 -29.89 1.54
C VAL A 336 7.81 -29.72 0.03
N LYS A 337 6.70 -29.06 -0.31
CA LYS A 337 6.27 -28.87 -1.69
C LYS A 337 6.96 -27.69 -2.38
N ILE A 338 7.36 -26.68 -1.61
CA ILE A 338 7.97 -25.44 -2.15
C ILE A 338 9.50 -25.39 -1.99
N GLN A 339 10.06 -26.20 -1.09
CA GLN A 339 11.47 -26.14 -0.67
C GLN A 339 12.46 -26.13 -1.84
N GLU A 340 12.23 -26.92 -2.88
CA GLU A 340 13.15 -26.97 -4.02
C GLU A 340 13.20 -25.65 -4.79
N LEU A 341 12.04 -25.05 -5.08
CA LEU A 341 11.97 -23.79 -5.82
C LEU A 341 12.52 -22.65 -4.98
N LEU A 342 12.14 -22.61 -3.70
CA LEU A 342 12.57 -21.61 -2.75
C LEU A 342 14.10 -21.62 -2.57
N PHE A 343 14.70 -22.77 -2.24
CA PHE A 343 16.14 -22.85 -1.99
C PHE A 343 16.98 -22.70 -3.25
N LYS A 344 16.44 -23.01 -4.45
CA LYS A 344 17.09 -22.62 -5.72
C LYS A 344 17.19 -21.10 -5.86
N GLN A 345 16.20 -20.35 -5.38
CA GLN A 345 16.26 -18.89 -5.38
C GLN A 345 17.16 -18.36 -4.26
N ILE A 346 17.07 -18.88 -3.02
CA ILE A 346 17.95 -18.50 -1.92
C ILE A 346 19.43 -18.74 -2.30
N ALA A 347 19.75 -19.85 -2.96
CA ALA A 347 21.10 -20.14 -3.46
C ALA A 347 21.65 -19.04 -4.40
N ARG A 348 20.78 -18.43 -5.22
CA ARG A 348 21.14 -17.30 -6.08
C ARG A 348 21.35 -16.03 -5.27
N CYS A 349 20.48 -15.74 -4.29
CA CYS A 349 20.58 -14.58 -3.42
C CYS A 349 21.87 -14.61 -2.59
N VAL A 350 22.22 -15.77 -2.03
CA VAL A 350 23.50 -15.98 -1.31
C VAL A 350 24.70 -15.79 -2.25
N SER A 351 24.57 -16.19 -3.52
CA SER A 351 25.57 -15.95 -4.57
C SER A 351 25.62 -14.52 -5.09
N SER A 352 24.75 -13.63 -4.62
CA SER A 352 24.69 -12.26 -5.12
C SER A 352 25.98 -11.50 -4.75
N PRO A 353 26.56 -10.72 -5.67
CA PRO A 353 27.70 -9.86 -5.35
C PRO A 353 27.30 -8.69 -4.43
N HIS A 354 26.00 -8.42 -4.30
CA HIS A 354 25.47 -7.34 -3.46
C HIS A 354 25.38 -7.79 -2.00
N PHE A 355 26.20 -7.19 -1.13
CA PHE A 355 26.37 -7.69 0.24
C PHE A 355 25.07 -7.72 1.04
N GLN A 356 24.19 -6.71 0.95
CA GLN A 356 22.94 -6.69 1.71
C GLN A 356 21.99 -7.84 1.33
N VAL A 357 22.01 -8.27 0.06
CA VAL A 357 21.16 -9.37 -0.41
C VAL A 357 21.70 -10.70 0.11
N ALA A 358 23.01 -10.91 -0.03
CA ALA A 358 23.67 -12.12 0.46
C ALA A 358 23.55 -12.25 1.98
N GLU A 359 23.78 -11.15 2.71
CA GLU A 359 23.63 -11.07 4.17
C GLU A 359 22.20 -11.41 4.60
N ARG A 360 21.19 -10.74 4.01
CA ARG A 360 19.78 -10.99 4.35
C ARG A 360 19.36 -12.44 4.12
N ALA A 361 19.84 -13.06 3.03
CA ALA A 361 19.56 -14.46 2.73
C ALA A 361 20.28 -15.42 3.70
N LEU A 362 21.52 -15.13 4.09
CA LEU A 362 22.28 -15.95 5.05
C LEU A 362 21.70 -15.86 6.47
N TYR A 363 21.00 -14.77 6.81
CA TYR A 363 20.34 -14.62 8.10
C TYR A 363 19.20 -15.61 8.36
N TYR A 364 18.70 -16.31 7.33
CA TYR A 364 17.70 -17.37 7.51
C TYR A 364 18.20 -18.50 8.44
N TRP A 365 19.51 -18.74 8.48
CA TRP A 365 20.11 -19.73 9.38
C TRP A 365 20.15 -19.30 10.85
N ASN A 366 19.79 -18.05 11.17
CA ASN A 366 19.63 -17.61 12.56
C ASN A 366 18.22 -17.81 13.09
N ASN A 367 17.25 -18.09 12.21
CA ASN A 367 15.87 -18.35 12.59
C ASN A 367 15.72 -19.83 12.99
N GLU A 368 15.38 -20.08 14.26
CA GLU A 368 15.29 -21.44 14.82
C GLU A 368 14.25 -22.30 14.09
N TYR A 369 13.12 -21.70 13.69
CA TYR A 369 12.06 -22.44 13.01
C TYR A 369 12.48 -22.84 11.60
N ILE A 370 13.01 -21.90 10.82
CA ILE A 370 13.54 -22.18 9.48
C ILE A 370 14.66 -23.23 9.56
N MET A 371 15.54 -23.13 10.55
CA MET A 371 16.59 -24.10 10.79
C MET A 371 16.05 -25.51 11.03
N SER A 372 15.00 -25.66 11.84
CA SER A 372 14.36 -26.96 12.07
C SER A 372 13.77 -27.56 10.78
N LEU A 373 13.12 -26.74 9.94
CA LEU A 373 12.59 -27.17 8.64
C LEU A 373 13.70 -27.61 7.68
N ILE A 374 14.85 -26.91 7.70
CA ILE A 374 16.03 -27.26 6.91
C ILE A 374 16.63 -28.59 7.39
N GLU A 375 16.72 -28.82 8.70
CA GLU A 375 17.27 -30.05 9.27
C GLU A 375 16.45 -31.28 8.86
N GLU A 376 15.12 -31.21 9.02
CA GLU A 376 14.19 -32.28 8.62
C GLU A 376 14.25 -32.62 7.12
N ASN A 377 14.60 -31.64 6.28
CA ASN A 377 14.65 -31.78 4.83
C ASN A 377 16.06 -31.65 4.23
N SER A 378 17.08 -31.89 5.06
CA SER A 378 18.49 -31.68 4.70
C SER A 378 18.93 -32.48 3.46
N SER A 379 18.32 -33.64 3.22
CA SER A 379 18.62 -34.50 2.05
C SER A 379 18.33 -33.83 0.70
N VAL A 380 17.37 -32.90 0.64
CA VAL A 380 16.99 -32.16 -0.57
C VAL A 380 17.64 -30.78 -0.61
N ILE A 381 17.65 -30.08 0.52
CA ILE A 381 18.11 -28.68 0.60
C ILE A 381 19.64 -28.58 0.48
N LEU A 382 20.37 -29.46 1.16
CA LEU A 382 21.84 -29.40 1.18
C LEU A 382 22.44 -29.51 -0.23
N PRO A 383 22.07 -30.48 -1.09
CA PRO A 383 22.58 -30.54 -2.47
C PRO A 383 22.34 -29.27 -3.29
N ILE A 384 21.22 -28.57 -3.08
CA ILE A 384 20.87 -27.34 -3.80
C ILE A 384 21.75 -26.17 -3.37
N MET A 385 21.96 -26.04 -2.06
CA MET A 385 22.70 -24.91 -1.47
C MET A 385 24.22 -25.09 -1.53
N PHE A 386 24.71 -26.32 -1.49
CA PHE A 386 26.12 -26.64 -1.29
C PHE A 386 27.04 -25.98 -2.33
N ALA A 387 26.73 -26.15 -3.62
CA ALA A 387 27.58 -25.62 -4.71
C ALA A 387 27.74 -24.10 -4.61
N SER A 388 26.66 -23.39 -4.29
CA SER A 388 26.66 -21.94 -4.15
C SER A 388 27.52 -21.51 -2.95
N LEU A 389 27.22 -22.03 -1.75
CA LEU A 389 27.94 -21.70 -0.52
C LEU A 389 29.44 -22.00 -0.63
N TYR A 390 29.78 -23.19 -1.13
CA TYR A 390 31.18 -23.64 -1.23
C TYR A 390 32.00 -22.81 -2.22
N ARG A 391 31.40 -22.36 -3.35
CA ARG A 391 32.05 -21.43 -4.28
C ARG A 391 32.30 -20.07 -3.64
N ILE A 392 31.26 -19.47 -3.07
CA ILE A 392 31.32 -18.09 -2.57
C ILE A 392 32.24 -17.97 -1.35
N SER A 393 32.34 -19.01 -0.52
CA SER A 393 33.26 -19.05 0.64
C SER A 393 34.74 -18.75 0.29
N LYS A 394 35.12 -18.94 -0.97
CA LYS A 394 36.48 -18.74 -1.48
C LYS A 394 36.65 -17.49 -2.34
N GLU A 395 35.55 -16.94 -2.85
CA GLU A 395 35.56 -15.95 -3.94
C GLU A 395 34.87 -14.62 -3.54
N HIS A 396 34.16 -14.57 -2.40
CA HIS A 396 33.45 -13.36 -1.99
C HIS A 396 34.40 -12.25 -1.53
N TRP A 397 34.14 -11.03 -1.99
CA TRP A 397 34.98 -9.85 -1.71
C TRP A 397 34.81 -9.32 -0.28
N ASN A 398 33.62 -9.48 0.32
CA ASN A 398 33.32 -9.01 1.68
C ASN A 398 33.62 -10.11 2.73
N PRO A 399 34.57 -9.88 3.66
CA PRO A 399 34.93 -10.86 4.69
C PRO A 399 33.80 -11.23 5.66
N ALA A 400 32.87 -10.30 5.96
CA ALA A 400 31.76 -10.56 6.87
C ALA A 400 30.80 -11.61 6.29
N ILE A 401 30.48 -11.48 5.00
CA ILE A 401 29.68 -12.47 4.26
C ILE A 401 30.38 -13.82 4.22
N SER A 402 31.70 -13.83 3.98
CA SER A 402 32.48 -15.07 4.04
C SER A 402 32.37 -15.76 5.39
N ALA A 403 32.44 -15.01 6.51
CA ALA A 403 32.27 -15.56 7.85
C ALA A 403 30.86 -16.15 8.07
N LEU A 404 29.80 -15.47 7.62
CA LEU A 404 28.43 -15.99 7.66
C LEU A 404 28.30 -17.29 6.85
N ILE A 405 28.89 -17.36 5.66
CA ILE A 405 28.89 -18.57 4.83
C ILE A 405 29.60 -19.73 5.54
N TYR A 406 30.73 -19.49 6.21
CA TYR A 406 31.42 -20.52 6.98
C TYR A 406 30.55 -21.04 8.13
N ASN A 407 29.81 -20.16 8.82
CA ASN A 407 28.87 -20.56 9.86
C ASN A 407 27.76 -21.45 9.29
N VAL A 408 27.18 -21.06 8.15
CA VAL A 408 26.15 -21.85 7.46
C VAL A 408 26.67 -23.21 6.99
N LEU A 409 27.88 -23.26 6.40
CA LEU A 409 28.52 -24.52 6.00
C LEU A 409 28.77 -25.43 7.21
N LYS A 410 29.19 -24.87 8.35
CA LYS A 410 29.38 -25.62 9.59
C LYS A 410 28.05 -26.20 10.09
N ALA A 411 26.98 -25.41 10.09
CA ALA A 411 25.66 -25.88 10.49
C ALA A 411 25.18 -27.05 9.61
N PHE A 412 25.35 -26.95 8.29
CA PHE A 412 25.02 -28.04 7.37
C PHE A 412 25.84 -29.31 7.59
N MET A 413 27.13 -29.17 7.92
CA MET A 413 27.99 -30.31 8.25
C MET A 413 27.56 -30.98 9.56
N GLU A 414 27.09 -30.21 10.55
CA GLU A 414 26.55 -30.74 11.81
C GLU A 414 25.22 -31.47 11.61
N MET A 415 24.36 -30.99 10.70
CA MET A 415 23.08 -31.64 10.35
C MET A 415 23.26 -32.99 9.66
N ASN A 416 24.13 -33.06 8.64
CA ASN A 416 24.33 -34.29 7.86
C ASN A 416 25.76 -34.37 7.29
N SER A 417 26.69 -34.82 8.12
CA SER A 417 28.11 -34.92 7.79
C SER A 417 28.40 -35.86 6.60
N ALA A 418 27.72 -37.00 6.54
CA ALA A 418 27.91 -37.98 5.46
C ALA A 418 27.54 -37.41 4.09
N LEU A 419 26.37 -36.77 3.98
CA LEU A 419 25.94 -36.13 2.74
C LEU A 419 26.82 -34.94 2.38
N PHE A 420 27.26 -34.17 3.38
CA PHE A 420 28.17 -33.05 3.17
C PHE A 420 29.51 -33.49 2.55
N ASP A 421 30.13 -34.55 3.09
CA ASP A 421 31.39 -35.10 2.59
C ASP A 421 31.25 -35.66 1.16
N GLU A 422 30.12 -36.34 0.88
CA GLU A 422 29.80 -36.82 -0.46
C GLU A 422 29.70 -35.66 -1.47
N LEU A 423 28.95 -34.61 -1.13
CA LEU A 423 28.80 -33.43 -1.99
C LEU A 423 30.11 -32.69 -2.20
N ALA A 424 30.97 -32.60 -1.17
CA ALA A 424 32.30 -32.02 -1.28
C ALA A 424 33.20 -32.79 -2.26
N ALA A 425 33.16 -34.13 -2.21
CA ALA A 425 33.88 -35.00 -3.14
C ALA A 425 33.36 -34.85 -4.58
N ASN A 426 32.04 -34.88 -4.75
CA ASN A 426 31.37 -34.71 -6.05
C ASN A 426 31.66 -33.35 -6.67
N TYR A 427 31.56 -32.26 -5.90
CA TYR A 427 31.87 -30.91 -6.36
C TYR A 427 33.32 -30.78 -6.85
N LYS A 428 34.28 -31.38 -6.15
CA LYS A 428 35.69 -31.40 -6.57
C LYS A 428 35.88 -32.15 -7.89
N SER A 429 35.20 -33.28 -8.06
CA SER A 429 35.20 -34.07 -9.30
C SER A 429 34.61 -33.30 -10.47
N ASP A 430 33.44 -32.67 -10.28
CA ASP A 430 32.75 -31.95 -11.33
C ASP A 430 33.51 -30.69 -11.76
N ARG A 431 34.12 -29.95 -10.82
CA ARG A 431 35.00 -28.81 -11.16
C ARG A 431 36.22 -29.23 -11.98
N GLN A 432 36.77 -30.43 -11.74
CA GLN A 432 37.86 -30.98 -12.55
C GLN A 432 37.38 -31.34 -13.97
N LYS A 433 36.19 -31.92 -14.10
CA LYS A 433 35.57 -32.21 -15.40
C LYS A 433 35.26 -30.94 -16.19
N GLU A 434 34.72 -29.90 -15.55
CA GLU A 434 34.46 -28.61 -16.19
C GLU A 434 35.74 -27.96 -16.69
N ARG A 435 36.80 -27.91 -15.86
CA ARG A 435 38.12 -27.41 -16.28
C ARG A 435 38.69 -28.19 -17.45
N LYS A 436 38.43 -29.50 -17.53
CA LYS A 436 38.87 -30.32 -18.67
C LYS A 436 38.07 -29.97 -19.93
N LYS A 437 36.75 -29.82 -19.82
CA LYS A 437 35.87 -29.40 -20.93
C LYS A 437 36.23 -28.00 -21.45
N ASP A 438 36.55 -27.05 -20.56
CA ASP A 438 36.98 -25.71 -20.95
C ASP A 438 38.30 -25.76 -21.73
N LYS A 439 39.28 -26.56 -21.26
CA LYS A 439 40.53 -26.77 -22.01
C LYS A 439 40.30 -27.42 -23.37
N GLU A 440 39.44 -28.44 -23.44
CA GLU A 440 39.06 -29.08 -24.70
C GLU A 440 38.41 -28.07 -25.67
N ARG A 441 37.55 -27.18 -25.16
CA ARG A 441 36.93 -26.10 -25.93
C ARG A 441 37.98 -25.11 -26.43
N ASP A 442 38.90 -24.67 -25.58
CA ASP A 442 39.96 -23.72 -25.95
C ASP A 442 40.92 -24.33 -26.99
N ASP A 443 41.25 -25.62 -26.86
CA ASP A 443 42.08 -26.34 -27.83
C ASP A 443 41.36 -26.51 -29.18
N LEU A 444 40.04 -26.71 -29.17
CA LEU A 444 39.23 -26.74 -30.40
C LEU A 444 39.18 -25.37 -31.08
N TRP A 445 39.02 -24.28 -30.32
CA TRP A 445 39.09 -22.91 -30.86
C TRP A 445 40.47 -22.61 -31.45
N ARG A 446 41.55 -22.96 -30.75
CA ARG A 446 42.92 -22.77 -31.27
C ARG A 446 43.16 -23.54 -32.56
N LYS A 447 42.67 -24.78 -32.65
CA LYS A 447 42.74 -25.58 -33.88
C LYS A 447 41.97 -24.93 -35.03
N LEU A 448 40.81 -24.33 -34.73
CA LEU A 448 40.03 -23.60 -35.74
C LEU A 448 40.81 -22.38 -36.26
N GLU A 449 41.38 -21.58 -35.37
CA GLU A 449 42.23 -20.43 -35.72
C GLU A 449 43.44 -20.86 -36.56
N GLU A 450 44.13 -21.94 -36.20
CA GLU A 450 45.26 -22.47 -36.96
C GLU A 450 44.84 -22.94 -38.37
N LEU A 451 43.66 -23.55 -38.51
CA LEU A 451 43.12 -23.98 -39.81
C LEU A 451 42.70 -22.78 -40.68
N GLU A 452 42.13 -21.73 -40.09
CA GLU A 452 41.84 -20.47 -40.79
C GLU A 452 43.12 -19.76 -41.23
N LEU A 453 44.15 -19.71 -40.39
CA LEU A 453 45.46 -19.13 -40.74
C LEU A 453 46.10 -19.88 -41.91
N ARG A 454 46.03 -21.22 -41.89
CA ARG A 454 46.55 -22.07 -42.99
C ARG A 454 45.78 -21.88 -44.29
N ARG A 455 44.45 -21.67 -44.24
CA ARG A 455 43.65 -21.30 -45.43
C ARG A 455 44.01 -19.91 -45.94
N GLY A 456 44.29 -18.95 -45.05
CA GLY A 456 44.76 -17.62 -45.41
C GLY A 456 46.11 -17.66 -46.15
N ILE A 457 47.06 -18.48 -45.66
CA ILE A 457 48.40 -18.64 -46.27
C ILE A 457 48.33 -19.39 -47.61
N GLN A 458 47.48 -20.42 -47.74
CA GLN A 458 47.27 -21.11 -49.03
C GLN A 458 46.64 -20.20 -50.09
N ASN A 459 45.84 -19.22 -49.68
CA ASN A 459 45.29 -18.22 -50.60
C ASN A 459 46.29 -17.11 -50.96
N SER A 460 47.34 -16.89 -50.17
CA SER A 460 48.42 -15.94 -50.50
C SER A 460 49.54 -16.54 -51.35
N ASP A 461 49.83 -17.85 -51.21
CA ASP A 461 50.84 -18.57 -52.00
C ASP A 461 50.38 -18.89 -53.44
N GLY A 462 49.14 -18.52 -53.81
CA GLY A 462 48.59 -18.64 -55.17
C GLY A 462 48.91 -17.46 -56.10
N ILE A 463 49.63 -16.43 -55.64
CA ILE A 463 50.05 -15.31 -56.50
C ILE A 463 51.43 -15.64 -57.08
N ILE A 464 51.44 -16.34 -58.22
CA ILE A 464 52.64 -16.49 -59.06
C ILE A 464 52.94 -15.10 -59.69
N PRO A 465 54.18 -14.58 -59.64
CA PRO A 465 54.55 -13.33 -60.30
C PRO A 465 54.40 -13.48 -61.82
N THR A 466 53.98 -12.39 -62.45
CA THR A 466 53.69 -12.25 -63.89
C THR A 466 54.91 -12.49 -64.77
#